data_AF-A0A3D4ZQH7-F1
#
_entry.id   AF-A0A3D4ZQH7-F1
#
_cell.length_a   1.000
_cell.length_b   1.000
_cell.length_c   1.000
_cell.angle_alpha   90.00
_cell.angle_beta   90.00
_cell.angle_gamma   90.00
#
_symmetry.space_group_name_H-M   'P 1'
#
loop_
_entity.id
_entity.type
_entity.pdbx_description
1 polymer ?
#
loop_
_entity_poly.entity_id
_entity_poly.type
_entity_poly.pdbx_seq_one_letter_code
_entity_poly.pdbx_strand_id
1 'polypeptide(L)'
;EPMALAEKIASVAEVGDTALQSDFLGRYGQAYLQTERPDNGRAIWVHYGYGKGHSHRDCLNLGLHAKNIDMLPDLGYPEYTGNWPKRGAWTSNTISHNTLLVGDSRSEYSPGGKLGLFCVQPPLRVLEASSKTAYADLERYHRTVALVDVSEEDSYVFDVFRAAGGANHRLSWHGPGSEAVIDGVGMVRQPTGTFAGPDVEFACLEGERADFYRTSGFTYLYDVERSTDVVSGAYTVDWRGEDLRGRIKPGHEPHLRLHSASGCDELALASGQPPQNKAGNPKSLRYLIQSRLGSELRSQFVNVLEPYDGAPFIRAVRSLAVEHDAEPGTVCAVAVELADGRTDVLVSCLEPTAVRVEGGIEQDGKLCMVRLLGTQVQSMRLVQGTRLSFGQIELLADRAAYTGQVKAVDVSDPLDNRVSLDPPLPADAPLVGQAIHFGTELPLDTSYRIAALTPEGVSTGDITVVAGYNDAGDFASGLKYVVNPGDAYRVPCIVGLDR
;
A
#
# COMPACT_ATOMS: atom_id res chain seq x y z
N GLU A 1 -20.17 -37.18 21.06
CA GLU A 1 -20.23 -37.90 19.76
C GLU A 1 -19.42 -37.12 18.74
N PRO A 2 -18.19 -37.54 18.42
CA PRO A 2 -17.31 -36.88 17.45
C PRO A 2 -17.95 -36.73 16.07
N MET A 3 -18.82 -37.66 15.67
CA MET A 3 -19.55 -37.61 14.41
C MET A 3 -20.57 -36.48 14.38
N ALA A 4 -21.31 -36.26 15.47
CA ALA A 4 -22.25 -35.14 15.57
C ALA A 4 -21.55 -33.77 15.54
N LEU A 5 -20.33 -33.67 16.08
CA LEU A 5 -19.52 -32.45 15.97
C LEU A 5 -18.98 -32.25 14.54
N ALA A 6 -18.55 -33.33 13.89
CA ALA A 6 -18.09 -33.28 12.49
C ALA A 6 -19.23 -32.92 11.52
N GLU A 7 -20.43 -33.46 11.73
CA GLU A 7 -21.63 -33.10 10.96
C GLU A 7 -22.03 -31.64 11.20
N LYS A 8 -21.93 -31.15 12.43
CA LYS A 8 -22.19 -29.74 12.77
C LYS A 8 -21.14 -28.79 12.18
N ILE A 9 -19.85 -29.20 12.15
CA ILE A 9 -18.80 -28.44 11.46
C ILE A 9 -19.07 -28.43 9.96
N ALA A 10 -19.42 -29.58 9.37
CA ALA A 10 -19.72 -29.69 7.95
C ALA A 10 -20.97 -28.90 7.55
N SER A 11 -22.01 -28.83 8.41
CA SER A 11 -23.22 -28.05 8.15
C SER A 11 -23.01 -26.55 8.27
N VAL A 12 -22.03 -26.11 9.08
CA VAL A 12 -21.62 -24.70 9.19
C VAL A 12 -20.60 -24.35 8.12
N ALA A 13 -19.81 -25.33 7.69
CA ALA A 13 -18.89 -25.26 6.56
C ALA A 13 -19.58 -25.54 5.21
N GLU A 14 -20.93 -25.55 5.15
CA GLU A 14 -21.63 -25.46 3.87
C GLU A 14 -21.02 -24.27 3.15
N VAL A 15 -20.41 -24.59 2.01
CA VAL A 15 -19.62 -23.71 1.17
C VAL A 15 -20.56 -22.65 0.62
N GLY A 16 -20.81 -21.61 1.42
CA GLY A 16 -21.13 -20.33 0.83
C GLY A 16 -20.00 -20.00 -0.14
N ASP A 17 -20.32 -19.47 -1.31
CA ASP A 17 -19.31 -18.91 -2.21
C ASP A 17 -18.45 -17.95 -1.37
N THR A 18 -17.25 -18.39 -1.01
CA THR A 18 -16.28 -17.56 -0.31
C THR A 18 -15.70 -16.62 -1.34
N ALA A 19 -16.50 -15.63 -1.72
CA ALA A 19 -16.03 -14.50 -2.49
C ALA A 19 -14.87 -13.88 -1.72
N LEU A 20 -13.73 -13.75 -2.40
CA LEU A 20 -12.61 -13.00 -1.86
C LEU A 20 -13.09 -11.55 -1.65
N GLN A 21 -12.79 -10.95 -0.51
CA GLN A 21 -13.21 -9.57 -0.23
C GLN A 21 -12.01 -8.73 0.16
N SER A 22 -12.00 -7.47 -0.27
CA SER A 22 -11.05 -6.52 0.29
C SER A 22 -11.33 -6.35 1.79
N ASP A 23 -10.30 -6.31 2.61
CA ASP A 23 -10.43 -6.15 4.05
C ASP A 23 -9.22 -5.43 4.65
N PHE A 24 -9.37 -5.04 5.91
CA PHE A 24 -8.29 -4.55 6.74
C PHE A 24 -8.42 -5.12 8.14
N LEU A 25 -7.29 -5.56 8.67
CA LEU A 25 -7.10 -5.99 10.04
C LEU A 25 -6.54 -4.79 10.81
N GLY A 26 -7.38 -3.77 11.02
CA GLY A 26 -6.97 -2.44 11.48
C GLY A 26 -5.94 -2.48 12.61
N ARG A 27 -6.33 -3.00 13.78
CA ARG A 27 -5.47 -3.15 14.96
C ARG A 27 -4.19 -3.96 14.74
N TYR A 28 -4.18 -4.88 13.79
CA TYR A 28 -3.02 -5.71 13.46
C TYR A 28 -2.10 -5.03 12.45
N GLY A 29 -2.60 -4.00 11.77
CA GLY A 29 -1.92 -3.21 10.75
C GLY A 29 -1.61 -4.01 9.49
N GLN A 30 -2.65 -4.61 8.93
CA GLN A 30 -2.60 -5.27 7.63
C GLN A 30 -3.84 -4.87 6.86
N ALA A 31 -3.70 -4.46 5.60
CA ALA A 31 -4.83 -4.24 4.71
C ALA A 31 -4.58 -4.93 3.38
N TYR A 32 -5.66 -5.31 2.69
CA TYR A 32 -5.60 -5.90 1.38
C TYR A 32 -6.78 -5.46 0.50
N LEU A 33 -6.49 -5.17 -0.75
CA LEU A 33 -7.49 -4.92 -1.79
C LEU A 33 -7.43 -6.08 -2.76
N GLN A 34 -8.56 -6.71 -3.03
CA GLN A 34 -8.62 -7.85 -3.92
C GLN A 34 -9.92 -7.91 -4.71
N THR A 35 -9.83 -8.51 -5.89
CA THR A 35 -10.99 -8.85 -6.72
C THR A 35 -11.71 -10.08 -6.15
N GLU A 36 -13.01 -10.16 -6.38
CA GLU A 36 -13.89 -11.09 -5.69
C GLU A 36 -13.86 -12.51 -6.27
N ARG A 37 -13.11 -12.72 -7.36
CA ARG A 37 -13.03 -14.00 -8.08
C ARG A 37 -11.70 -14.72 -7.84
N PRO A 38 -11.70 -16.02 -7.51
CA PRO A 38 -10.47 -16.78 -7.30
C PRO A 38 -9.74 -17.14 -8.60
N ASP A 39 -10.46 -17.45 -9.69
CA ASP A 39 -9.85 -17.98 -10.92
C ASP A 39 -8.93 -16.99 -11.64
N ASN A 40 -9.19 -15.69 -11.45
CA ASN A 40 -8.36 -14.57 -11.90
C ASN A 40 -8.13 -13.58 -10.73
N GLY A 41 -7.78 -14.13 -9.58
CA GLY A 41 -7.53 -13.35 -8.37
C GLY A 41 -6.41 -12.33 -8.58
N ARG A 42 -6.71 -11.06 -8.30
CA ARG A 42 -5.71 -10.00 -8.16
C ARG A 42 -5.86 -9.43 -6.77
N ALA A 43 -4.75 -9.34 -6.05
CA ALA A 43 -4.74 -8.86 -4.69
C ALA A 43 -3.48 -8.04 -4.43
N ILE A 44 -3.62 -6.93 -3.73
CA ILE A 44 -2.51 -6.22 -3.10
C ILE A 44 -2.66 -6.30 -1.60
N TRP A 45 -1.54 -6.26 -0.89
CA TRP A 45 -1.54 -6.15 0.56
C TRP A 45 -0.51 -5.12 1.03
N VAL A 46 -0.85 -4.38 2.08
CA VAL A 46 0.04 -3.39 2.71
C VAL A 46 0.18 -3.70 4.19
N HIS A 47 1.42 -3.88 4.63
CA HIS A 47 1.76 -4.03 6.05
C HIS A 47 2.03 -2.66 6.68
N TYR A 48 1.29 -2.30 7.73
CA TYR A 48 1.48 -1.08 8.51
C TYR A 48 1.40 -1.36 10.03
N GLY A 49 1.58 -2.61 10.43
CA GLY A 49 1.41 -3.08 11.80
C GLY A 49 2.62 -2.84 12.68
N TYR A 50 2.39 -2.95 13.99
CA TYR A 50 3.47 -2.98 14.95
C TYR A 50 4.20 -4.32 14.88
N GLY A 51 5.53 -4.28 14.80
CA GLY A 51 6.35 -5.49 14.72
C GLY A 51 7.51 -5.48 15.71
N LYS A 52 7.67 -6.54 16.50
CA LYS A 52 8.83 -6.78 17.37
C LYS A 52 9.50 -8.11 17.06
N GLY A 53 10.80 -8.23 17.35
CA GLY A 53 11.52 -9.50 17.36
C GLY A 53 11.68 -10.14 15.98
N HIS A 54 10.69 -10.92 15.55
CA HIS A 54 10.65 -11.61 14.25
C HIS A 54 10.20 -10.71 13.09
N SER A 55 9.85 -9.46 13.36
CA SER A 55 9.46 -8.50 12.33
C SER A 55 10.63 -8.05 11.46
N HIS A 56 10.29 -7.69 10.22
CA HIS A 56 11.16 -6.98 9.31
C HIS A 56 11.10 -5.46 9.57
N ARG A 57 11.80 -4.69 8.74
CA ARG A 57 11.84 -3.21 8.77
C ARG A 57 11.13 -2.63 7.57
N ASP A 58 9.90 -3.07 7.42
CA ASP A 58 9.14 -3.09 6.19
C ASP A 58 7.79 -2.38 6.37
N CYS A 59 7.78 -1.31 7.17
CA CYS A 59 6.58 -0.54 7.35
C CYS A 59 6.13 0.05 6.00
N LEU A 60 4.85 -0.04 5.70
CA LEU A 60 4.21 0.29 4.42
C LEU A 60 4.71 -0.53 3.22
N ASN A 61 5.32 -1.69 3.44
CA ASN A 61 5.66 -2.64 2.37
C ASN A 61 4.41 -3.10 1.62
N LEU A 62 4.54 -3.21 0.30
CA LEU A 62 3.49 -3.60 -0.62
C LEU A 62 3.82 -4.95 -1.25
N GLY A 63 2.86 -5.87 -1.20
CA GLY A 63 2.87 -7.06 -2.04
C GLY A 63 1.74 -7.05 -3.06
N LEU A 64 1.90 -7.84 -4.12
CA LEU A 64 0.97 -7.97 -5.24
C LEU A 64 0.93 -9.43 -5.71
N HIS A 65 -0.27 -9.98 -5.78
CA HIS A 65 -0.55 -11.27 -6.39
C HIS A 65 -1.43 -11.04 -7.62
N ALA A 66 -1.00 -11.57 -8.76
CA ALA A 66 -1.74 -11.56 -10.01
C ALA A 66 -1.19 -12.64 -10.94
N LYS A 67 -1.96 -13.03 -11.95
CA LYS A 67 -1.58 -14.06 -12.93
C LYS A 67 -1.04 -15.36 -12.28
N ASN A 68 -1.65 -15.72 -11.15
CA ASN A 68 -1.34 -16.91 -10.34
C ASN A 68 0.12 -16.99 -9.80
N ILE A 69 0.81 -15.86 -9.70
CA ILE A 69 2.13 -15.75 -9.06
C ILE A 69 2.19 -14.59 -8.07
N ASP A 70 3.25 -14.58 -7.25
CA ASP A 70 3.63 -13.44 -6.42
C ASP A 70 4.45 -12.47 -7.27
N MET A 71 3.87 -11.33 -7.61
CA MET A 71 4.46 -10.30 -8.48
C MET A 71 5.42 -9.39 -7.72
N LEU A 72 5.31 -9.30 -6.40
CA LEU A 72 6.17 -8.47 -5.55
C LEU A 72 6.63 -9.32 -4.34
N PRO A 73 7.42 -10.39 -4.58
CA PRO A 73 7.67 -11.41 -3.57
C PRO A 73 8.54 -10.89 -2.42
N ASP A 74 8.08 -10.99 -1.18
CA ASP A 74 8.91 -10.64 -0.02
C ASP A 74 10.05 -11.64 0.20
N LEU A 75 11.14 -11.22 0.85
CA LEU A 75 12.26 -12.09 1.18
C LEU A 75 11.88 -13.17 2.21
N GLY A 76 10.87 -12.89 3.05
CA GLY A 76 10.35 -13.83 4.03
C GLY A 76 11.39 -14.29 5.05
N TYR A 77 11.28 -15.54 5.49
CA TYR A 77 12.08 -16.02 6.62
C TYR A 77 13.59 -16.05 6.32
N PRO A 78 14.46 -15.59 7.24
CA PRO A 78 15.89 -15.51 6.98
C PRO A 78 16.53 -16.86 6.72
N GLU A 79 17.67 -16.79 6.03
CA GLU A 79 18.45 -17.97 5.66
C GLU A 79 18.89 -18.74 6.91
N TYR A 80 19.44 -18.04 7.90
CA TYR A 80 19.73 -18.61 9.21
C TYR A 80 19.21 -17.69 10.31
N THR A 81 18.78 -18.31 11.41
CA THR A 81 18.28 -17.61 12.60
C THR A 81 19.42 -17.17 13.51
N GLY A 82 19.09 -16.56 14.65
CA GLY A 82 20.08 -16.11 15.62
C GLY A 82 20.87 -14.90 15.10
N ASN A 83 22.20 -15.05 15.08
CA ASN A 83 23.14 -13.93 14.92
C ASN A 83 23.72 -13.82 13.50
N TRP A 84 23.08 -14.46 12.52
CA TRP A 84 23.53 -14.44 11.12
C TRP A 84 23.50 -13.01 10.56
N PRO A 85 24.63 -12.44 10.07
CA PRO A 85 24.69 -11.03 9.68
C PRO A 85 23.69 -10.65 8.58
N LYS A 86 23.54 -11.48 7.54
CA LYS A 86 22.58 -11.25 6.44
C LYS A 86 21.14 -11.09 6.93
N ARG A 87 20.77 -11.70 8.07
CA ARG A 87 19.42 -11.53 8.65
C ARG A 87 19.13 -10.06 8.94
N GLY A 88 20.02 -9.39 9.65
CA GLY A 88 19.82 -8.01 10.12
C GLY A 88 20.24 -6.96 9.10
N ALA A 89 21.38 -7.17 8.46
CA ALA A 89 21.94 -6.21 7.50
C ALA A 89 21.18 -6.19 6.18
N TRP A 90 20.53 -7.30 5.81
CA TRP A 90 19.83 -7.45 4.53
C TRP A 90 18.39 -7.96 4.67
N THR A 91 18.16 -9.20 5.07
CA THR A 91 16.83 -9.84 4.97
C THR A 91 15.73 -9.03 5.67
N SER A 92 15.98 -8.52 6.87
CA SER A 92 15.03 -7.70 7.61
C SER A 92 15.30 -6.19 7.47
N ASN A 93 16.11 -5.74 6.52
CA ASN A 93 16.45 -4.33 6.29
C ASN A 93 15.41 -3.68 5.38
N THR A 94 15.07 -2.40 5.61
CA THR A 94 14.06 -1.67 4.83
C THR A 94 14.34 -1.67 3.33
N ILE A 95 15.59 -1.52 2.90
CA ILE A 95 15.93 -1.45 1.45
C ILE A 95 15.58 -2.73 0.70
N SER A 96 15.46 -3.86 1.39
CA SER A 96 15.19 -5.17 0.79
C SER A 96 13.70 -5.42 0.49
N HIS A 97 12.84 -4.47 0.85
CA HIS A 97 11.38 -4.56 0.77
C HIS A 97 10.84 -3.50 -0.19
N ASN A 98 9.62 -3.70 -0.69
CA ASN A 98 8.94 -2.77 -1.58
C ASN A 98 8.41 -1.57 -0.79
N THR A 99 9.28 -0.77 -0.18
CA THR A 99 8.93 0.41 0.63
C THR A 99 10.03 1.47 0.60
N LEU A 100 9.81 2.59 1.28
CA LEU A 100 10.70 3.74 1.29
C LEU A 100 11.74 3.66 2.42
N LEU A 101 13.02 3.68 2.05
CA LEU A 101 14.14 3.91 2.98
C LEU A 101 14.38 5.41 3.12
N VAL A 102 14.59 5.88 4.35
CA VAL A 102 14.95 7.27 4.67
C VAL A 102 16.32 7.31 5.36
N GLY A 103 17.20 8.22 4.92
CA GLY A 103 18.47 8.51 5.58
C GLY A 103 19.51 7.40 5.46
N ASP A 104 19.39 6.53 4.45
CA ASP A 104 20.28 5.40 4.18
C ASP A 104 20.48 4.45 5.37
N SER A 105 19.53 4.45 6.31
CA SER A 105 19.49 3.56 7.46
C SER A 105 18.14 2.87 7.51
N ARG A 106 18.11 1.60 7.91
CA ARG A 106 16.82 0.90 8.08
C ARG A 106 15.95 1.60 9.12
N SER A 107 14.64 1.44 8.99
CA SER A 107 13.68 1.91 10.00
C SER A 107 13.91 1.23 11.36
N GLU A 108 13.37 1.82 12.42
CA GLU A 108 13.23 1.09 13.69
C GLU A 108 12.21 -0.05 13.56
N TYR A 109 12.11 -0.91 14.58
CA TYR A 109 11.06 -1.95 14.64
C TYR A 109 9.72 -1.34 14.22
N SER A 110 9.04 -1.93 13.22
CA SER A 110 7.83 -1.35 12.61
C SER A 110 6.94 -0.80 13.72
N PRO A 111 6.82 0.52 13.87
CA PRO A 111 6.32 1.14 15.09
C PRO A 111 4.79 1.15 15.15
N GLY A 112 4.14 0.48 14.19
CA GLY A 112 2.74 0.65 13.89
C GLY A 112 2.52 1.82 12.95
N GLY A 113 1.33 1.86 12.39
CA GLY A 113 0.86 2.86 11.45
C GLY A 113 -0.65 2.98 11.55
N LYS A 114 -1.22 3.86 10.74
CA LYS A 114 -2.66 4.16 10.72
C LYS A 114 -3.21 4.02 9.32
N LEU A 115 -4.35 3.37 9.21
CA LEU A 115 -5.17 3.37 8.00
C LEU A 115 -5.95 4.68 7.96
N GLY A 116 -5.68 5.51 6.95
CA GLY A 116 -6.32 6.81 6.77
C GLY A 116 -7.54 6.77 5.85
N LEU A 117 -7.58 5.76 4.97
CA LEU A 117 -8.61 5.54 3.97
C LEU A 117 -8.71 4.05 3.64
N PHE A 118 -9.93 3.54 3.50
CA PHE A 118 -10.20 2.23 2.92
C PHE A 118 -11.57 2.25 2.25
N CYS A 119 -11.60 2.24 0.92
CA CYS A 119 -12.84 2.32 0.15
C CYS A 119 -12.83 1.29 -0.98
N VAL A 120 -13.96 0.61 -1.16
CA VAL A 120 -14.14 -0.46 -2.15
C VAL A 120 -15.36 -0.12 -2.98
N GLN A 121 -15.15 0.34 -4.22
CA GLN A 121 -16.22 0.58 -5.19
C GLN A 121 -15.70 0.29 -6.60
N PRO A 122 -15.68 -1.00 -7.02
CA PRO A 122 -15.19 -1.43 -8.32
C PRO A 122 -15.71 -0.52 -9.45
N PRO A 123 -14.86 -0.17 -10.44
CA PRO A 123 -13.55 -0.77 -10.68
C PRO A 123 -12.44 -0.21 -9.78
N LEU A 124 -12.72 0.71 -8.85
CA LEU A 124 -11.71 1.31 -7.97
C LEU A 124 -11.79 0.75 -6.55
N ARG A 125 -10.67 0.22 -6.06
CA ARG A 125 -10.47 -0.09 -4.64
C ARG A 125 -9.26 0.71 -4.17
N VAL A 126 -9.34 1.37 -3.03
CA VAL A 126 -8.28 2.25 -2.54
C VAL A 126 -8.06 2.06 -1.04
N LEU A 127 -6.79 2.10 -0.65
CA LEU A 127 -6.38 2.27 0.73
C LEU A 127 -5.32 3.37 0.85
N GLU A 128 -5.23 3.97 2.02
CA GLU A 128 -4.11 4.82 2.40
C GLU A 128 -3.66 4.43 3.81
N ALA A 129 -2.36 4.23 3.98
CA ALA A 129 -1.76 4.00 5.27
C ALA A 129 -0.59 4.96 5.52
N SER A 130 -0.31 5.22 6.79
CA SER A 130 0.78 6.10 7.22
C SER A 130 1.53 5.52 8.42
N SER A 131 2.82 5.84 8.54
CA SER A 131 3.61 5.52 9.73
C SER A 131 4.65 6.60 10.00
N LYS A 132 4.20 7.70 10.62
CA LYS A 132 5.08 8.84 10.94
C LYS A 132 6.23 8.47 11.87
N THR A 133 6.09 7.39 12.63
CA THR A 133 7.09 6.90 13.58
C THR A 133 8.11 5.96 12.95
N ALA A 134 7.97 5.59 11.67
CA ALA A 134 8.89 4.67 10.99
C ALA A 134 10.36 5.12 11.10
N TYR A 135 10.58 6.43 11.05
CA TYR A 135 11.86 7.08 11.26
C TYR A 135 11.69 8.23 12.25
N ALA A 136 12.75 8.56 12.98
CA ALA A 136 12.76 9.73 13.83
C ALA A 136 12.60 11.00 13.00
N ASP A 137 11.89 11.99 13.56
CA ASP A 137 11.74 13.34 13.01
C ASP A 137 11.13 13.45 11.60
N LEU A 138 10.39 12.43 11.14
CA LEU A 138 9.60 12.53 9.91
C LEU A 138 8.31 13.32 10.13
N GLU A 139 8.04 14.28 9.25
CA GLU A 139 6.75 14.94 9.16
C GLU A 139 5.71 14.02 8.51
N ARG A 140 6.15 13.23 7.52
CA ARG A 140 5.27 12.41 6.66
C ARG A 140 5.95 11.12 6.20
N TYR A 141 5.20 10.03 6.27
CA TYR A 141 5.50 8.73 5.66
C TYR A 141 4.16 8.05 5.32
N HIS A 142 3.64 8.32 4.12
CA HIS A 142 2.29 7.93 3.68
C HIS A 142 2.37 7.16 2.37
N ARG A 143 1.51 6.14 2.23
CA ARG A 143 1.34 5.39 1.00
C ARG A 143 -0.13 5.27 0.66
N THR A 144 -0.52 5.81 -0.49
CA THR A 144 -1.85 5.64 -1.07
C THR A 144 -1.74 4.61 -2.19
N VAL A 145 -2.56 3.57 -2.14
CA VAL A 145 -2.54 2.49 -3.12
C VAL A 145 -3.95 2.22 -3.61
N ALA A 146 -4.13 2.14 -4.93
CA ALA A 146 -5.40 1.76 -5.53
C ALA A 146 -5.24 0.58 -6.50
N LEU A 147 -6.15 -0.40 -6.40
CA LEU A 147 -6.31 -1.48 -7.37
C LEU A 147 -7.45 -1.10 -8.31
N VAL A 148 -7.15 -0.99 -9.61
CA VAL A 148 -8.09 -0.53 -10.63
C VAL A 148 -8.36 -1.63 -11.64
N ASP A 149 -9.61 -2.11 -11.71
CA ASP A 149 -10.01 -3.15 -12.66
C ASP A 149 -10.12 -2.57 -14.07
N VAL A 150 -9.41 -3.18 -15.01
CA VAL A 150 -9.48 -2.87 -16.45
C VAL A 150 -10.46 -3.82 -17.14
N SER A 151 -10.39 -5.11 -16.77
CA SER A 151 -11.23 -6.19 -17.31
C SER A 151 -11.53 -7.22 -16.22
N GLU A 152 -12.24 -8.30 -16.56
CA GLU A 152 -12.41 -9.43 -15.64
C GLU A 152 -11.06 -10.13 -15.29
N GLU A 153 -10.01 -9.92 -16.08
CA GLU A 153 -8.71 -10.61 -15.95
C GLU A 153 -7.55 -9.69 -15.55
N ASP A 154 -7.69 -8.38 -15.77
CA ASP A 154 -6.64 -7.39 -15.62
C ASP A 154 -7.03 -6.29 -14.66
N SER A 155 -6.11 -5.98 -13.75
CA SER A 155 -6.14 -4.79 -12.91
C SER A 155 -4.73 -4.24 -12.81
N TYR A 156 -4.59 -2.92 -12.77
CA TYR A 156 -3.31 -2.28 -12.45
C TYR A 156 -3.34 -1.70 -11.03
N VAL A 157 -2.17 -1.43 -10.48
CA VAL A 157 -2.00 -0.79 -9.19
C VAL A 157 -1.51 0.64 -9.40
N PHE A 158 -2.19 1.62 -8.84
CA PHE A 158 -1.68 2.99 -8.73
C PHE A 158 -1.10 3.18 -7.33
N ASP A 159 0.18 3.54 -7.25
CA ASP A 159 0.93 3.69 -6.01
C ASP A 159 1.50 5.11 -5.88
N VAL A 160 1.19 5.76 -4.76
CA VAL A 160 1.73 7.08 -4.43
C VAL A 160 2.35 7.04 -3.04
N PHE A 161 3.68 7.14 -2.99
CA PHE A 161 4.43 7.25 -1.73
C PHE A 161 4.83 8.71 -1.49
N ARG A 162 4.43 9.26 -0.33
CA ARG A 162 4.74 10.63 0.07
C ARG A 162 5.56 10.63 1.36
N ALA A 163 6.68 11.35 1.36
CA ALA A 163 7.51 11.54 2.54
C ALA A 163 7.97 13.00 2.68
N ALA A 164 8.16 13.44 3.92
CA ALA A 164 8.63 14.79 4.24
C ALA A 164 9.49 14.78 5.52
N GLY A 165 10.63 15.47 5.45
CA GLY A 165 11.68 15.47 6.47
C GLY A 165 12.76 14.42 6.20
N GLY A 166 13.86 14.46 6.96
CA GLY A 166 14.94 13.48 6.84
C GLY A 166 15.83 13.67 5.61
N ALA A 167 16.89 12.87 5.54
CA ALA A 167 17.81 12.83 4.40
C ALA A 167 17.47 11.67 3.45
N ASN A 168 17.96 11.72 2.21
CA ASN A 168 17.89 10.66 1.18
C ASN A 168 16.63 9.77 1.24
N HIS A 169 15.71 9.95 0.31
CA HIS A 169 14.54 9.09 0.14
C HIS A 169 14.79 8.07 -0.97
N ARG A 170 14.82 6.78 -0.65
CA ARG A 170 15.03 5.71 -1.62
C ARG A 170 13.87 4.74 -1.62
N LEU A 171 13.02 4.83 -2.64
CA LEU A 171 11.91 3.89 -2.82
C LEU A 171 12.46 2.65 -3.53
N SER A 172 12.41 1.51 -2.84
CA SER A 172 12.90 0.24 -3.35
C SER A 172 11.75 -0.59 -3.90
N TRP A 173 12.04 -1.31 -4.98
CA TRP A 173 11.13 -2.26 -5.62
C TRP A 173 11.92 -3.49 -6.06
N HIS A 174 11.30 -4.66 -5.99
CA HIS A 174 11.76 -5.84 -6.70
C HIS A 174 10.56 -6.63 -7.24
N GLY A 175 10.64 -6.99 -8.52
CA GLY A 175 9.62 -7.78 -9.19
C GLY A 175 9.80 -9.29 -9.00
N PRO A 176 9.05 -10.10 -9.76
CA PRO A 176 9.01 -11.56 -9.62
C PRO A 176 10.16 -12.29 -10.31
N GLY A 177 11.30 -11.63 -10.56
CA GLY A 177 12.35 -12.19 -11.41
C GLY A 177 13.75 -11.66 -11.12
N SER A 178 14.74 -12.37 -11.66
CA SER A 178 16.16 -12.03 -11.53
C SER A 178 16.66 -11.05 -12.59
N GLU A 179 15.84 -10.79 -13.61
CA GLU A 179 16.10 -9.88 -14.72
C GLU A 179 15.02 -8.79 -14.78
N ALA A 180 15.42 -7.60 -15.21
CA ALA A 180 14.51 -6.48 -15.48
C ALA A 180 15.01 -5.70 -16.69
N VAL A 181 14.09 -5.28 -17.55
CA VAL A 181 14.37 -4.42 -18.69
C VAL A 181 13.87 -3.02 -18.39
N ILE A 182 14.73 -2.03 -18.54
CA ILE A 182 14.38 -0.62 -18.38
C ILE A 182 14.29 0.06 -19.74
N ASP A 183 13.27 0.90 -19.90
CA ASP A 183 13.08 1.75 -21.08
C ASP A 183 12.83 3.21 -20.67
N GLY A 184 13.35 4.15 -21.44
CA GLY A 184 13.22 5.60 -21.19
C GLY A 184 14.34 6.24 -20.34
N VAL A 185 15.31 5.45 -19.83
CA VAL A 185 16.47 5.96 -19.05
C VAL A 185 17.77 5.32 -19.55
N GLY A 186 18.79 6.15 -19.78
CA GLY A 186 20.14 5.65 -20.05
C GLY A 186 20.80 5.12 -18.78
N MET A 187 21.25 3.87 -18.81
CA MET A 187 21.89 3.19 -17.68
C MET A 187 23.35 2.87 -17.97
N VAL A 188 24.20 2.98 -16.94
CA VAL A 188 25.62 2.59 -16.99
C VAL A 188 25.89 1.54 -15.93
N ARG A 189 26.48 0.42 -16.36
CA ARG A 189 26.92 -0.64 -15.47
C ARG A 189 28.12 -0.19 -14.64
N GLN A 190 28.01 -0.38 -13.33
CA GLN A 190 29.12 -0.27 -12.39
C GLN A 190 30.09 -1.45 -12.60
N PRO A 191 31.40 -1.23 -12.81
CA PRO A 191 32.33 -2.31 -13.15
C PRO A 191 32.49 -3.37 -12.04
N THR A 192 32.50 -2.94 -10.78
CA THR A 192 32.78 -3.76 -9.59
C THR A 192 31.95 -3.30 -8.41
N GLY A 193 32.03 -4.03 -7.29
CA GLY A 193 31.47 -3.62 -6.01
C GLY A 193 29.96 -3.75 -5.90
N THR A 194 29.37 -2.91 -5.05
CA THR A 194 27.97 -2.99 -4.63
C THR A 194 27.28 -1.63 -4.76
N PHE A 195 26.01 -1.55 -4.40
CA PHE A 195 25.28 -0.29 -4.39
C PHE A 195 25.86 0.72 -3.38
N ALA A 196 26.61 0.26 -2.38
CA ALA A 196 27.37 1.11 -1.47
C ALA A 196 28.57 1.80 -2.13
N GLY A 197 29.08 1.26 -3.25
CA GLY A 197 30.18 1.86 -4.00
C GLY A 197 30.95 0.83 -4.85
N PRO A 198 31.69 1.28 -5.87
CA PRO A 198 32.44 0.41 -6.78
C PRO A 198 33.57 -0.37 -6.12
N ASP A 199 34.09 0.15 -5.00
CA ASP A 199 35.19 -0.47 -4.22
C ASP A 199 34.68 -1.23 -2.99
N VAL A 200 33.36 -1.32 -2.79
CA VAL A 200 32.77 -1.98 -1.62
C VAL A 200 32.35 -3.40 -1.99
N GLU A 201 33.01 -4.39 -1.40
CA GLU A 201 32.74 -5.81 -1.63
C GLU A 201 31.34 -6.25 -1.15
N PHE A 202 30.81 -7.29 -1.81
CA PHE A 202 29.53 -7.89 -1.43
C PHE A 202 29.54 -8.41 0.01
N ALA A 203 28.48 -8.09 0.75
CA ALA A 203 28.32 -8.44 2.16
C ALA A 203 29.44 -7.95 3.08
N CYS A 204 30.24 -6.96 2.63
CA CYS A 204 31.18 -6.26 3.50
C CYS A 204 30.40 -5.54 4.60
N LEU A 205 30.80 -5.76 5.84
CA LEU A 205 30.18 -5.20 7.03
C LEU A 205 31.30 -4.68 7.93
N GLU A 206 31.31 -3.37 8.17
CA GLU A 206 32.27 -2.71 9.05
C GLU A 206 31.71 -2.58 10.47
N GLY A 207 32.59 -2.59 11.47
CA GLY A 207 32.23 -2.40 12.87
C GLY A 207 31.89 -3.69 13.63
N GLU A 208 31.29 -3.52 14.82
CA GLU A 208 30.87 -4.61 15.68
C GLU A 208 29.45 -5.09 15.33
N ARG A 209 29.01 -6.17 15.97
CA ARG A 209 27.75 -6.83 15.58
C ARG A 209 26.50 -5.96 15.75
N ALA A 210 26.50 -5.00 16.66
CA ALA A 210 25.40 -4.04 16.81
C ALA A 210 25.31 -3.09 15.59
N ASP A 211 26.44 -2.83 14.94
CA ASP A 211 26.57 -1.89 13.84
C ASP A 211 26.03 -2.49 12.54
N PHE A 212 26.13 -3.81 12.36
CA PHE A 212 25.53 -4.51 11.21
C PHE A 212 24.01 -4.37 11.17
N TYR A 213 23.36 -4.30 12.34
CA TYR A 213 21.94 -3.97 12.48
C TYR A 213 21.67 -2.47 12.36
N ARG A 214 22.61 -1.62 11.93
CA ARG A 214 22.35 -0.21 11.61
C ARG A 214 22.81 0.16 10.20
N THR A 215 23.39 -0.79 9.46
CA THR A 215 23.79 -0.60 8.07
C THR A 215 22.60 -0.33 7.14
N SER A 216 22.90 0.28 6.00
CA SER A 216 21.95 0.56 4.92
C SER A 216 21.45 -0.69 4.19
N GLY A 217 22.18 -1.81 4.28
CA GLY A 217 21.96 -3.01 3.48
C GLY A 217 22.50 -2.91 2.04
N PHE A 218 23.07 -1.77 1.65
CA PHE A 218 23.55 -1.53 0.28
C PHE A 218 24.67 -2.48 -0.17
N THR A 219 25.44 -3.04 0.77
CA THR A 219 26.51 -4.01 0.45
C THR A 219 25.97 -5.38 0.01
N TYR A 220 24.66 -5.63 0.13
CA TYR A 220 24.00 -6.84 -0.37
C TYR A 220 23.31 -6.65 -1.73
N LEU A 221 23.42 -5.45 -2.31
CA LEU A 221 22.94 -5.11 -3.65
C LEU A 221 24.14 -5.05 -4.60
N TYR A 222 24.25 -5.99 -5.54
CA TYR A 222 25.37 -6.13 -6.48
C TYR A 222 24.90 -6.03 -7.94
N ASP A 223 25.78 -6.22 -8.93
CA ASP A 223 25.45 -6.07 -10.37
C ASP A 223 24.76 -4.73 -10.68
N VAL A 224 25.35 -3.66 -10.17
CA VAL A 224 24.71 -2.34 -10.15
C VAL A 224 24.74 -1.69 -11.53
N GLU A 225 23.63 -1.09 -11.92
CA GLU A 225 23.52 -0.14 -13.02
C GLU A 225 22.91 1.15 -12.47
N ARG A 226 23.41 2.30 -12.90
CA ARG A 226 22.91 3.62 -12.45
C ARG A 226 22.50 4.47 -13.64
N SER A 227 21.51 5.35 -13.46
CA SER A 227 21.15 6.35 -14.46
C SER A 227 22.35 7.26 -14.76
N THR A 228 22.51 7.66 -16.03
CA THR A 228 23.59 8.57 -16.42
C THR A 228 23.38 9.99 -15.89
N ASP A 229 22.12 10.37 -15.71
CA ASP A 229 21.69 11.70 -15.35
C ASP A 229 20.48 11.64 -14.40
N VAL A 230 20.05 12.81 -13.93
CA VAL A 230 18.77 12.99 -13.23
C VAL A 230 17.63 12.55 -14.13
N VAL A 231 16.70 11.76 -13.58
CA VAL A 231 15.55 11.24 -14.32
C VAL A 231 14.38 12.20 -14.15
N SER A 232 14.00 12.88 -15.22
CA SER A 232 12.86 13.82 -15.25
C SER A 232 11.67 13.34 -16.07
N GLY A 233 11.89 12.40 -17.00
CA GLY A 233 10.86 11.82 -17.86
C GLY A 233 10.25 10.55 -17.30
N ALA A 234 9.16 10.10 -17.94
CA ALA A 234 8.55 8.81 -17.67
C ALA A 234 9.48 7.67 -18.16
N TYR A 235 9.43 6.54 -17.46
CA TYR A 235 10.18 5.34 -17.81
C TYR A 235 9.42 4.11 -17.36
N THR A 236 9.84 2.95 -17.88
CA THR A 236 9.29 1.66 -17.46
C THR A 236 10.39 0.71 -17.00
N VAL A 237 10.06 -0.16 -16.05
CA VAL A 237 10.88 -1.30 -15.66
C VAL A 237 10.01 -2.55 -15.71
N ASP A 238 10.42 -3.52 -16.52
CA ASP A 238 9.66 -4.72 -16.82
C ASP A 238 10.41 -5.96 -16.32
N TRP A 239 9.80 -6.68 -15.38
CA TRP A 239 10.31 -7.95 -14.87
C TRP A 239 9.51 -9.09 -15.47
N ARG A 240 10.21 -10.06 -16.06
CA ARG A 240 9.61 -11.35 -16.38
C ARG A 240 9.42 -12.16 -15.11
N GLY A 241 8.24 -12.72 -14.92
CA GLY A 241 7.92 -13.61 -13.81
C GLY A 241 8.69 -14.92 -13.89
N GLU A 242 9.42 -15.23 -12.83
CA GLU A 242 10.06 -16.52 -12.61
C GLU A 242 9.31 -17.26 -11.51
N ASP A 243 8.93 -18.50 -11.80
CA ASP A 243 8.26 -19.34 -10.82
C ASP A 243 8.92 -20.71 -10.71
N LEU A 244 9.79 -20.82 -9.71
CA LEU A 244 10.52 -22.03 -9.39
C LEU A 244 9.66 -23.07 -8.65
N ARG A 245 8.38 -22.78 -8.40
CA ARG A 245 7.41 -23.68 -7.76
C ARG A 245 6.40 -24.27 -8.75
N GLY A 246 6.47 -23.92 -10.04
CA GLY A 246 5.69 -24.55 -11.11
C GLY A 246 4.19 -24.24 -11.12
N ARG A 247 3.79 -23.06 -10.64
CA ARG A 247 2.45 -22.46 -10.72
C ARG A 247 2.17 -21.77 -12.06
N ILE A 248 3.19 -21.28 -12.77
CA ILE A 248 3.05 -20.78 -14.14
C ILE A 248 2.71 -21.96 -15.06
N LYS A 249 1.53 -21.90 -15.70
CA LYS A 249 1.06 -22.93 -16.63
C LYS A 249 1.81 -22.86 -17.97
N PRO A 250 1.98 -23.96 -18.71
CA PRO A 250 2.54 -23.92 -20.05
C PRO A 250 1.79 -22.95 -20.97
N GLY A 251 2.52 -22.14 -21.73
CA GLY A 251 1.95 -21.12 -22.63
C GLY A 251 1.68 -19.76 -21.98
N HIS A 252 1.91 -19.63 -20.67
CA HIS A 252 1.84 -18.36 -19.95
C HIS A 252 3.23 -17.78 -19.70
N GLU A 253 3.33 -16.47 -19.77
CA GLU A 253 4.53 -15.68 -19.52
C GLU A 253 4.11 -14.42 -18.77
N PRO A 254 3.91 -14.51 -17.44
CA PRO A 254 3.52 -13.38 -16.63
C PRO A 254 4.68 -12.39 -16.48
N HIS A 255 4.37 -11.11 -16.50
CA HIS A 255 5.29 -10.01 -16.30
C HIS A 255 4.70 -9.02 -15.29
N LEU A 256 5.59 -8.30 -14.61
CA LEU A 256 5.25 -7.08 -13.89
C LEU A 256 5.96 -5.91 -14.56
N ARG A 257 5.21 -4.92 -15.04
CA ARG A 257 5.78 -3.65 -15.49
C ARG A 257 5.44 -2.53 -14.52
N LEU A 258 6.47 -1.84 -14.05
CA LEU A 258 6.32 -0.57 -13.34
C LEU A 258 6.47 0.56 -14.35
N HIS A 259 5.47 1.43 -14.41
CA HIS A 259 5.53 2.72 -15.10
C HIS A 259 5.75 3.81 -14.06
N SER A 260 6.83 4.57 -14.17
CA SER A 260 7.06 5.69 -13.25
C SER A 260 6.61 7.00 -13.87
N ALA A 261 5.82 7.75 -13.11
CA ALA A 261 5.30 9.07 -13.48
C ALA A 261 5.98 10.21 -12.68
N SER A 262 6.91 9.87 -11.78
CA SER A 262 7.69 10.83 -10.99
C SER A 262 9.17 10.71 -11.32
N GLY A 263 9.87 11.85 -11.41
CA GLY A 263 11.33 11.84 -11.55
C GLY A 263 12.07 11.30 -10.31
N CYS A 264 13.38 11.15 -10.42
CA CYS A 264 14.31 10.89 -9.32
C CYS A 264 15.70 11.47 -9.63
N ASP A 265 16.50 11.70 -8.60
CA ASP A 265 17.84 12.29 -8.74
C ASP A 265 18.85 11.21 -9.16
N GLU A 266 18.60 9.98 -8.74
CA GLU A 266 19.32 8.79 -9.18
C GLU A 266 18.34 7.62 -9.31
N LEU A 267 18.49 6.86 -10.40
CA LEU A 267 17.87 5.55 -10.55
C LEU A 267 18.96 4.48 -10.51
N ALA A 268 18.71 3.37 -9.83
CA ALA A 268 19.60 2.22 -9.90
C ALA A 268 18.83 0.92 -10.11
N LEU A 269 19.44 0.01 -10.88
CA LEU A 269 19.11 -1.40 -10.88
C LEU A 269 20.22 -2.16 -10.16
N ALA A 270 19.85 -3.14 -9.32
CA ALA A 270 20.82 -3.98 -8.62
C ALA A 270 20.23 -5.36 -8.36
N SER A 271 21.07 -6.36 -8.18
CA SER A 271 20.68 -7.71 -7.80
C SER A 271 20.78 -7.87 -6.29
N GLY A 272 19.71 -8.34 -5.65
CA GLY A 272 19.69 -8.67 -4.23
C GLY A 272 19.48 -10.17 -4.03
N GLN A 273 20.12 -10.75 -3.02
CA GLN A 273 20.06 -12.20 -2.80
C GLN A 273 19.00 -12.57 -1.74
N PRO A 274 17.88 -13.22 -2.09
CA PRO A 274 16.94 -13.71 -1.09
C PRO A 274 17.57 -14.84 -0.25
N PRO A 275 16.91 -15.31 0.82
CA PRO A 275 17.35 -16.50 1.56
C PRO A 275 17.53 -17.71 0.63
N GLN A 276 18.71 -18.35 0.64
CA GLN A 276 19.07 -19.42 -0.31
C GLN A 276 18.83 -20.83 0.22
N ASN A 277 18.45 -21.00 1.48
CA ASN A 277 18.23 -22.32 2.09
C ASN A 277 16.78 -22.82 1.96
N LYS A 278 15.93 -22.14 1.19
CA LYS A 278 14.53 -22.50 0.98
C LYS A 278 14.33 -22.98 -0.45
N ALA A 279 13.74 -24.16 -0.61
CA ALA A 279 13.43 -24.69 -1.93
C ALA A 279 12.45 -23.76 -2.67
N GLY A 280 12.73 -23.50 -3.96
CA GLY A 280 11.92 -22.62 -4.79
C GLY A 280 12.19 -21.12 -4.62
N ASN A 281 13.12 -20.70 -3.77
CA ASN A 281 13.58 -19.30 -3.77
C ASN A 281 14.53 -19.06 -4.96
N PRO A 282 14.45 -17.90 -5.64
CA PRO A 282 15.36 -17.59 -6.73
C PRO A 282 16.77 -17.30 -6.23
N LYS A 283 17.75 -17.37 -7.13
CA LYS A 283 19.15 -17.04 -6.81
C LYS A 283 19.32 -15.55 -6.51
N SER A 284 18.57 -14.71 -7.19
CA SER A 284 18.55 -13.26 -7.04
C SER A 284 17.18 -12.71 -7.41
N LEU A 285 16.89 -11.51 -6.93
CA LEU A 285 15.81 -10.66 -7.40
C LEU A 285 16.42 -9.38 -7.96
N ARG A 286 15.89 -8.86 -9.07
CA ARG A 286 16.34 -7.59 -9.64
C ARG A 286 15.58 -6.44 -8.99
N TYR A 287 16.31 -5.60 -8.28
CA TYR A 287 15.82 -4.42 -7.60
C TYR A 287 15.87 -3.19 -8.50
N LEU A 288 14.87 -2.33 -8.35
CA LEU A 288 14.83 -0.95 -8.80
C LEU A 288 14.87 -0.05 -7.57
N ILE A 289 15.74 0.97 -7.58
CA ILE A 289 15.88 1.93 -6.49
C ILE A 289 15.71 3.33 -7.07
N GLN A 290 14.61 3.99 -6.69
CA GLN A 290 14.29 5.36 -7.06
C GLN A 290 14.76 6.30 -5.94
N SER A 291 15.79 7.11 -6.19
CA SER A 291 16.44 7.92 -5.14
C SER A 291 16.20 9.41 -5.32
N ARG A 292 15.74 10.08 -4.26
CA ARG A 292 15.83 11.53 -4.08
C ARG A 292 16.91 11.83 -3.05
N LEU A 293 17.87 12.67 -3.38
CA LEU A 293 19.11 12.86 -2.62
C LEU A 293 19.16 14.26 -2.03
N GLY A 294 19.56 14.35 -0.75
CA GLY A 294 19.62 15.62 -0.02
C GLY A 294 19.16 15.50 1.43
N SER A 295 18.76 16.63 2.00
CA SER A 295 18.31 16.77 3.39
C SER A 295 16.99 17.53 3.47
N GLU A 296 16.18 17.26 4.50
CA GLU A 296 14.85 17.85 4.69
C GLU A 296 13.96 17.71 3.44
N LEU A 297 14.02 16.52 2.83
CA LEU A 297 13.37 16.26 1.55
C LEU A 297 11.85 16.23 1.70
N ARG A 298 11.15 16.71 0.67
CA ARG A 298 9.72 16.46 0.44
C ARG A 298 9.60 15.70 -0.86
N SER A 299 9.20 14.43 -0.80
CA SER A 299 9.18 13.54 -1.95
C SER A 299 7.80 12.97 -2.21
N GLN A 300 7.49 12.85 -3.49
CA GLN A 300 6.31 12.16 -4.01
C GLN A 300 6.79 11.22 -5.12
N PHE A 301 6.67 9.93 -4.86
CA PHE A 301 6.91 8.88 -5.86
C PHE A 301 5.56 8.42 -6.39
N VAL A 302 5.40 8.42 -7.71
CA VAL A 302 4.15 8.07 -8.39
C VAL A 302 4.44 6.97 -9.39
N ASN A 303 3.91 5.78 -9.14
CA ASN A 303 4.14 4.60 -9.97
C ASN A 303 2.81 3.90 -10.31
N VAL A 304 2.77 3.25 -11.47
CA VAL A 304 1.67 2.35 -11.88
C VAL A 304 2.26 0.97 -12.15
N LEU A 305 1.73 -0.06 -11.48
CA LEU A 305 2.15 -1.44 -11.64
C LEU A 305 1.16 -2.20 -12.50
N GLU A 306 1.66 -2.84 -13.55
CA GLU A 306 0.90 -3.55 -14.57
C GLU A 306 1.31 -5.03 -14.56
N PRO A 307 0.58 -5.90 -13.85
CA PRO A 307 0.75 -7.34 -13.97
C PRO A 307 0.05 -7.86 -15.22
N TYR A 308 0.79 -8.29 -16.23
CA TYR A 308 0.23 -8.81 -17.49
C TYR A 308 0.76 -10.21 -17.81
N ASP A 309 0.20 -10.85 -18.83
CA ASP A 309 0.62 -12.18 -19.31
C ASP A 309 0.69 -12.17 -20.83
N GLY A 310 1.90 -12.32 -21.38
CA GLY A 310 2.18 -12.23 -22.81
C GLY A 310 2.11 -10.81 -23.39
N ALA A 311 0.95 -10.14 -23.33
CA ALA A 311 0.75 -8.80 -23.90
C ALA A 311 0.38 -7.76 -22.83
N PRO A 312 1.07 -6.60 -22.79
CA PRO A 312 0.70 -5.51 -21.89
C PRO A 312 -0.64 -4.88 -22.33
N PHE A 313 -1.41 -4.42 -21.35
CA PHE A 313 -2.71 -3.74 -21.52
C PHE A 313 -2.66 -2.23 -21.25
N ILE A 314 -1.53 -1.69 -20.79
CA ILE A 314 -1.23 -0.25 -20.69
C ILE A 314 -0.29 0.14 -21.83
N ARG A 315 -0.69 1.16 -22.61
CA ARG A 315 0.13 1.75 -23.67
C ARG A 315 1.10 2.78 -23.11
N ALA A 316 0.62 3.64 -22.21
CA ALA A 316 1.41 4.71 -21.62
C ALA A 316 0.83 5.16 -20.29
N VAL A 317 1.71 5.66 -19.42
CA VAL A 317 1.34 6.39 -18.21
C VAL A 317 2.03 7.75 -18.27
N ARG A 318 1.26 8.81 -18.05
CA ARG A 318 1.76 10.19 -18.08
C ARG A 318 1.29 10.97 -16.87
N SER A 319 2.19 11.72 -16.26
CA SER A 319 1.81 12.73 -15.27
C SER A 319 1.06 13.87 -15.95
N LEU A 320 0.04 14.37 -15.26
CA LEU A 320 -0.80 15.48 -15.69
C LEU A 320 -0.48 16.71 -14.85
N ALA A 321 -0.45 17.89 -15.49
CA ALA A 321 -0.39 19.14 -14.75
C ALA A 321 -1.67 19.34 -13.91
N VAL A 322 -1.48 19.88 -12.70
CA VAL A 322 -2.56 20.16 -11.75
C VAL A 322 -2.42 21.57 -11.17
N GLU A 323 -3.55 22.22 -10.94
CA GLU A 323 -3.66 23.49 -10.23
C GLU A 323 -4.38 23.25 -8.90
N HIS A 324 -3.76 23.66 -7.78
CA HIS A 324 -4.29 23.51 -6.42
C HIS A 324 -3.58 24.46 -5.44
N ASP A 325 -4.20 24.66 -4.26
CA ASP A 325 -3.63 25.47 -3.17
C ASP A 325 -2.95 24.64 -2.06
N ALA A 326 -2.92 23.30 -2.20
CA ALA A 326 -2.25 22.41 -1.24
C ALA A 326 -0.71 22.49 -1.31
N GLU A 327 -0.05 21.97 -0.27
CA GLU A 327 1.41 21.89 -0.17
C GLU A 327 2.04 21.15 -1.38
N PRO A 328 3.16 21.62 -1.94
CA PRO A 328 3.87 20.92 -3.01
C PRO A 328 4.18 19.46 -2.67
N GLY A 329 4.04 18.56 -3.65
CA GLY A 329 4.29 17.12 -3.47
C GLY A 329 3.19 16.36 -2.70
N THR A 330 2.04 16.99 -2.44
CA THR A 330 0.89 16.32 -1.81
C THR A 330 -0.20 15.91 -2.79
N VAL A 331 -0.28 16.55 -3.97
CA VAL A 331 -1.25 16.26 -5.03
C VAL A 331 -0.51 15.72 -6.25
N CYS A 332 -1.09 14.72 -6.92
CA CYS A 332 -0.63 14.25 -8.24
C CYS A 332 -1.82 13.80 -9.07
N ALA A 333 -1.64 13.81 -10.39
CA ALA A 333 -2.59 13.23 -11.32
C ALA A 333 -1.84 12.49 -12.43
N VAL A 334 -2.37 11.33 -12.84
CA VAL A 334 -1.82 10.53 -13.94
C VAL A 334 -2.94 10.15 -14.91
N ALA A 335 -2.61 10.10 -16.20
CA ALA A 335 -3.41 9.40 -17.20
C ALA A 335 -2.76 8.05 -17.51
N VAL A 336 -3.56 6.99 -17.43
CA VAL A 336 -3.23 5.62 -17.80
C VAL A 336 -3.96 5.30 -19.10
N GLU A 337 -3.23 5.25 -20.21
CA GLU A 337 -3.76 5.00 -21.54
C GLU A 337 -3.77 3.50 -21.81
N LEU A 338 -4.97 2.92 -21.97
CA LEU A 338 -5.18 1.49 -22.10
C LEU A 338 -5.10 1.02 -23.55
N ALA A 339 -4.73 -0.25 -23.74
CA ALA A 339 -4.54 -0.87 -25.04
C ALA A 339 -5.82 -0.94 -25.89
N ASP A 340 -6.99 -0.91 -25.25
CA ASP A 340 -8.30 -0.93 -25.90
C ASP A 340 -8.85 0.47 -26.25
N GLY A 341 -8.05 1.53 -26.03
CA GLY A 341 -8.42 2.91 -26.35
C GLY A 341 -9.13 3.65 -25.22
N ARG A 342 -9.35 3.02 -24.06
CA ARG A 342 -9.77 3.73 -22.84
C ARG A 342 -8.61 4.53 -22.23
N THR A 343 -8.94 5.51 -21.41
CA THR A 343 -7.97 6.26 -20.60
C THR A 343 -8.52 6.48 -19.20
N ASP A 344 -7.76 6.09 -18.20
CA ASP A 344 -8.08 6.36 -16.80
C ASP A 344 -7.29 7.56 -16.32
N VAL A 345 -7.98 8.62 -15.86
CA VAL A 345 -7.34 9.72 -15.14
C VAL A 345 -7.55 9.51 -13.66
N LEU A 346 -6.45 9.37 -12.92
CA LEU A 346 -6.43 9.23 -11.46
C LEU A 346 -5.84 10.48 -10.83
N VAL A 347 -6.51 11.02 -9.82
CA VAL A 347 -6.01 12.14 -9.01
C VAL A 347 -5.88 11.66 -7.57
N SER A 348 -4.75 11.92 -6.92
CA SER A 348 -4.53 11.61 -5.51
C SER A 348 -3.99 12.81 -4.76
N CYS A 349 -4.67 13.16 -3.68
CA CYS A 349 -4.33 14.21 -2.74
C CYS A 349 -4.05 13.58 -1.37
N LEU A 350 -3.10 14.13 -0.61
CA LEU A 350 -2.87 13.72 0.78
C LEU A 350 -4.08 14.02 1.67
N GLU A 351 -4.69 15.18 1.47
CA GLU A 351 -5.95 15.59 2.09
C GLU A 351 -6.94 16.01 1.00
N PRO A 352 -8.27 15.92 1.22
CA PRO A 352 -9.25 16.43 0.27
C PRO A 352 -8.91 17.86 -0.17
N THR A 353 -8.76 18.07 -1.48
CA THR A 353 -8.23 19.30 -2.06
C THR A 353 -8.96 19.62 -3.35
N ALA A 354 -9.34 20.88 -3.54
CA ALA A 354 -9.81 21.37 -4.83
C ALA A 354 -8.66 21.36 -5.84
N VAL A 355 -8.82 20.58 -6.91
CA VAL A 355 -7.82 20.38 -7.96
C VAL A 355 -8.47 20.57 -9.32
N ARG A 356 -7.82 21.36 -10.18
CA ARG A 356 -8.06 21.34 -11.63
C ARG A 356 -6.93 20.59 -12.31
N VAL A 357 -7.27 19.64 -13.16
CA VAL A 357 -6.32 18.84 -13.94
C VAL A 357 -6.31 19.34 -15.38
N GLU A 358 -5.15 19.34 -16.03
CA GLU A 358 -5.09 19.52 -17.48
C GLU A 358 -6.08 18.56 -18.18
N GLY A 359 -6.74 19.05 -19.23
CA GLY A 359 -7.82 18.30 -19.89
C GLY A 359 -9.21 18.52 -19.29
N GLY A 360 -9.35 19.28 -18.19
CA GLY A 360 -10.64 19.83 -17.75
C GLY A 360 -11.38 18.99 -16.72
N ILE A 361 -10.68 18.13 -15.97
CA ILE A 361 -11.24 17.49 -14.77
C ILE A 361 -11.11 18.46 -13.60
N GLU A 362 -12.18 18.64 -12.86
CA GLU A 362 -12.17 19.36 -11.59
C GLU A 362 -12.74 18.49 -10.48
N GLN A 363 -12.07 18.47 -9.31
CA GLN A 363 -12.47 17.62 -8.18
C GLN A 363 -12.08 18.28 -6.85
N ASP A 364 -12.74 17.92 -5.75
CA ASP A 364 -12.43 18.43 -4.40
C ASP A 364 -12.13 17.33 -3.36
N GLY A 365 -12.06 16.08 -3.81
CA GLY A 365 -11.85 14.91 -2.98
C GLY A 365 -10.39 14.60 -2.69
N LYS A 366 -10.23 13.51 -1.93
CA LYS A 366 -8.91 12.94 -1.59
C LYS A 366 -8.37 12.07 -2.72
N LEU A 367 -9.25 11.37 -3.43
CA LEU A 367 -8.90 10.61 -4.62
C LEU A 367 -10.07 10.57 -5.59
N CYS A 368 -9.79 10.64 -6.89
CA CYS A 368 -10.80 10.39 -7.91
C CYS A 368 -10.25 9.57 -9.07
N MET A 369 -11.17 8.94 -9.80
CA MET A 369 -10.92 8.25 -11.06
C MET A 369 -11.96 8.70 -12.09
N VAL A 370 -11.52 9.03 -13.30
CA VAL A 370 -12.38 9.24 -14.47
C VAL A 370 -11.89 8.33 -15.59
N ARG A 371 -12.71 7.37 -15.99
CA ARG A 371 -12.44 6.48 -17.14
C ARG A 371 -13.14 7.01 -18.37
N LEU A 372 -12.38 7.20 -19.43
CA LEU A 372 -12.82 7.76 -20.70
C LEU A 372 -12.68 6.75 -21.84
N LEU A 373 -13.57 6.83 -22.82
CA LEU A 373 -13.37 6.27 -24.17
C LEU A 373 -13.44 7.45 -25.15
N GLY A 374 -12.29 7.89 -25.65
CA GLY A 374 -12.17 9.20 -26.29
C GLY A 374 -12.54 10.32 -25.30
N THR A 375 -13.58 11.09 -25.58
CA THR A 375 -14.10 12.13 -24.67
C THR A 375 -15.33 11.69 -23.88
N GLN A 376 -15.77 10.44 -24.04
CA GLN A 376 -16.97 9.93 -23.37
C GLN A 376 -16.61 9.32 -22.03
N VAL A 377 -17.24 9.81 -20.97
CA VAL A 377 -17.12 9.21 -19.63
C VAL A 377 -17.80 7.84 -19.62
N GLN A 378 -17.04 6.82 -19.25
CA GLN A 378 -17.52 5.47 -18.99
C GLN A 378 -17.78 5.24 -17.49
N SER A 379 -16.89 5.74 -16.63
CA SER A 379 -17.09 5.68 -15.19
C SER A 379 -16.39 6.82 -14.45
N MET A 380 -16.95 7.24 -13.33
CA MET A 380 -16.36 8.20 -12.40
C MET A 380 -16.41 7.64 -10.98
N ARG A 381 -15.38 7.89 -10.19
CA ARG A 381 -15.34 7.59 -8.75
C ARG A 381 -14.77 8.80 -8.03
N LEU A 382 -15.43 9.25 -6.98
CA LEU A 382 -14.97 10.33 -6.10
C LEU A 382 -14.92 9.83 -4.67
N VAL A 383 -13.75 9.93 -4.05
CA VAL A 383 -13.49 9.49 -2.68
C VAL A 383 -13.23 10.71 -1.81
N GLN A 384 -14.01 10.83 -0.74
CA GLN A 384 -13.88 11.88 0.25
C GLN A 384 -13.94 13.30 -0.32
N GLY A 385 -14.86 13.53 -1.27
CA GLY A 385 -15.14 14.82 -1.88
C GLY A 385 -16.64 15.07 -2.06
N THR A 386 -17.01 16.27 -2.50
CA THR A 386 -18.39 16.67 -2.78
C THR A 386 -18.67 16.90 -4.26
N ARG A 387 -17.63 17.10 -5.08
CA ARG A 387 -17.79 17.38 -6.51
C ARG A 387 -16.65 16.77 -7.33
N LEU A 388 -17.01 16.09 -8.41
CA LEU A 388 -16.11 15.68 -9.49
C LEU A 388 -16.79 15.99 -10.83
N SER A 389 -16.11 16.67 -11.74
CA SER A 389 -16.69 17.05 -13.03
C SER A 389 -15.73 16.85 -14.19
N PHE A 390 -16.29 16.55 -15.36
CA PHE A 390 -15.61 16.50 -16.65
C PHE A 390 -16.58 16.85 -17.78
N GLY A 391 -16.29 17.93 -18.51
CA GLY A 391 -17.20 18.45 -19.54
C GLY A 391 -18.55 18.87 -18.96
N GLN A 392 -19.64 18.24 -19.41
CA GLN A 392 -21.00 18.49 -18.91
C GLN A 392 -21.44 17.52 -17.81
N ILE A 393 -20.59 16.54 -17.45
CA ILE A 393 -20.94 15.51 -16.48
C ILE A 393 -20.40 15.94 -15.13
N GLU A 394 -21.26 15.86 -14.12
CA GLU A 394 -20.95 16.17 -12.75
C GLU A 394 -21.43 15.04 -11.85
N LEU A 395 -20.55 14.62 -10.95
CA LEU A 395 -20.81 13.66 -9.89
C LEU A 395 -20.78 14.42 -8.56
N LEU A 396 -21.94 14.49 -7.91
CA LEU A 396 -22.13 15.22 -6.66
C LEU A 396 -22.30 14.24 -5.49
N ALA A 397 -21.77 14.61 -4.33
CA ALA A 397 -22.05 13.96 -3.06
C ALA A 397 -22.50 14.99 -2.03
N ASP A 398 -23.48 14.62 -1.20
CA ASP A 398 -23.99 15.51 -0.13
C ASP A 398 -22.91 15.87 0.90
N ARG A 399 -21.88 15.03 1.03
CA ARG A 399 -20.75 15.22 1.95
C ARG A 399 -19.55 14.39 1.53
N ALA A 400 -18.36 14.87 1.92
CA ALA A 400 -17.10 14.15 1.76
C ALA A 400 -16.93 13.01 2.79
N ALA A 401 -17.44 13.18 4.01
CA ALA A 401 -17.37 12.18 5.07
C ALA A 401 -18.44 12.44 6.14
N TYR A 402 -18.79 11.41 6.90
CA TYR A 402 -19.41 11.61 8.21
C TYR A 402 -18.31 11.84 9.23
N THR A 403 -18.47 12.87 10.07
CA THR A 403 -17.49 13.25 11.08
C THR A 403 -18.17 13.71 12.36
N GLY A 404 -17.51 13.48 13.49
CA GLY A 404 -17.98 13.92 14.80
C GLY A 404 -17.06 13.41 15.89
N GLN A 405 -17.60 13.19 17.09
CA GLN A 405 -16.86 12.70 18.24
C GLN A 405 -17.49 11.43 18.81
N VAL A 406 -16.66 10.63 19.47
CA VAL A 406 -17.11 9.51 20.30
C VAL A 406 -17.72 10.07 21.57
N LYS A 407 -18.93 9.62 21.91
CA LYS A 407 -19.65 10.02 23.12
C LYS A 407 -19.46 9.03 24.26
N ALA A 408 -19.53 7.74 23.95
CA ALA A 408 -19.44 6.65 24.92
C ALA A 408 -19.05 5.35 24.23
N VAL A 409 -18.56 4.39 25.01
CA VAL A 409 -18.20 3.05 24.57
C VAL A 409 -18.87 2.03 25.51
N ASP A 410 -19.48 1.00 24.95
CA ASP A 410 -20.05 -0.14 25.68
C ASP A 410 -19.47 -1.43 25.12
N VAL A 411 -18.81 -2.18 26.00
CA VAL A 411 -18.14 -3.47 25.68
C VAL A 411 -18.63 -4.58 26.61
N SER A 412 -19.83 -4.42 27.18
CA SER A 412 -20.44 -5.41 28.07
C SER A 412 -20.74 -6.74 27.37
N ASP A 413 -20.99 -6.70 26.05
CA ASP A 413 -21.04 -7.86 25.18
C ASP A 413 -19.74 -7.97 24.35
N PRO A 414 -18.91 -9.02 24.55
CA PRO A 414 -17.68 -9.19 23.79
C PRO A 414 -17.90 -9.45 22.29
N LEU A 415 -19.11 -9.85 21.88
CA LEU A 415 -19.49 -10.07 20.48
C LEU A 415 -20.11 -8.84 19.82
N ASP A 416 -20.37 -7.78 20.59
CA ASP A 416 -21.02 -6.55 20.11
C ASP A 416 -20.45 -5.31 20.82
N ASN A 417 -19.26 -4.89 20.40
CA ASN A 417 -18.62 -3.68 20.92
C ASN A 417 -19.27 -2.44 20.30
N ARG A 418 -19.92 -1.62 21.12
CA ARG A 418 -20.68 -0.43 20.66
C ARG A 418 -19.95 0.86 20.96
N VAL A 419 -19.94 1.75 19.97
CA VAL A 419 -19.39 3.11 20.09
C VAL A 419 -20.51 4.09 19.76
N SER A 420 -20.92 4.87 20.76
CA SER A 420 -21.88 5.97 20.59
C SER A 420 -21.17 7.18 20.00
N LEU A 421 -21.80 7.84 19.02
CA LEU A 421 -21.24 8.93 18.22
C LEU A 421 -22.09 10.20 18.35
N ASP A 422 -21.45 11.36 18.21
CA ASP A 422 -22.10 12.67 18.14
C ASP A 422 -21.58 13.48 16.94
N PRO A 423 -22.41 13.75 15.91
CA PRO A 423 -23.77 13.22 15.75
C PRO A 423 -23.77 11.69 15.52
N PRO A 424 -24.88 10.99 15.77
CA PRO A 424 -25.03 9.60 15.34
C PRO A 424 -25.04 9.52 13.80
N LEU A 425 -24.70 8.34 13.27
CA LEU A 425 -24.78 8.08 11.83
C LEU A 425 -26.25 7.86 11.41
N PRO A 426 -26.66 8.26 10.19
CA PRO A 426 -28.03 8.03 9.72
C PRO A 426 -28.30 6.52 9.58
N ALA A 427 -29.42 6.05 10.14
CA ALA A 427 -29.75 4.63 10.21
C ALA A 427 -29.97 3.97 8.83
N ASP A 428 -30.32 4.76 7.82
CA ASP A 428 -30.57 4.35 6.44
C ASP A 428 -29.35 4.52 5.51
N ALA A 429 -28.24 5.05 6.02
CA ALA A 429 -27.03 5.21 5.22
C ALA A 429 -26.37 3.84 4.97
N PRO A 430 -25.88 3.55 3.74
CA PRO A 430 -25.29 2.26 3.38
C PRO A 430 -23.85 2.12 3.90
N LEU A 431 -23.66 2.25 5.21
CA LEU A 431 -22.35 2.33 5.87
C LEU A 431 -21.87 1.00 6.48
N VAL A 432 -22.76 0.02 6.63
CA VAL A 432 -22.38 -1.32 7.12
C VAL A 432 -21.35 -1.94 6.17
N GLY A 433 -20.27 -2.48 6.73
CA GLY A 433 -19.12 -3.00 5.99
C GLY A 433 -18.06 -1.95 5.62
N GLN A 434 -18.35 -0.65 5.74
CA GLN A 434 -17.36 0.40 5.51
C GLN A 434 -16.42 0.56 6.71
N ALA A 435 -15.29 1.24 6.48
CA ALA A 435 -14.34 1.59 7.52
C ALA A 435 -14.81 2.86 8.27
N ILE A 436 -14.83 2.79 9.60
CA ILE A 436 -14.82 3.96 10.49
C ILE A 436 -13.42 4.12 11.07
N HIS A 437 -12.89 5.35 11.00
CA HIS A 437 -11.58 5.70 11.54
C HIS A 437 -11.75 6.55 12.78
N PHE A 438 -11.15 6.17 13.90
CA PHE A 438 -11.08 7.00 15.09
C PHE A 438 -9.77 7.79 15.14
N GLY A 439 -9.86 9.08 15.39
CA GLY A 439 -8.72 9.98 15.52
C GLY A 439 -8.21 9.96 16.96
N THR A 440 -7.13 9.22 17.20
CA THR A 440 -6.54 9.04 18.53
C THR A 440 -5.06 9.43 18.54
N GLU A 441 -4.52 9.76 19.70
CA GLU A 441 -3.07 10.02 19.90
C GLU A 441 -2.23 8.75 19.95
N LEU A 442 -2.85 7.56 19.88
CA LEU A 442 -2.13 6.30 19.90
C LEU A 442 -1.34 6.12 18.59
N PRO A 443 -0.17 5.47 18.62
CA PRO A 443 0.59 5.15 17.40
C PRO A 443 -0.07 4.03 16.58
N LEU A 444 -0.96 3.25 17.20
CA LEU A 444 -1.65 2.13 16.58
C LEU A 444 -2.86 2.61 15.77
N ASP A 445 -3.21 1.82 14.76
CA ASP A 445 -4.44 2.02 14.01
C ASP A 445 -5.67 1.79 14.88
N THR A 446 -6.66 2.64 14.67
CA THR A 446 -7.96 2.62 15.37
C THR A 446 -9.08 2.68 14.34
N SER A 447 -8.89 1.95 13.24
CA SER A 447 -9.90 1.77 12.21
C SER A 447 -10.65 0.47 12.43
N TYR A 448 -11.96 0.49 12.23
CA TYR A 448 -12.84 -0.66 12.43
C TYR A 448 -13.82 -0.78 11.27
N ARG A 449 -14.23 -2.01 10.96
CA ARG A 449 -15.37 -2.25 10.08
C ARG A 449 -16.65 -1.95 10.85
N ILE A 450 -17.57 -1.21 10.25
CA ILE A 450 -18.91 -0.99 10.82
C ILE A 450 -19.69 -2.30 10.65
N ALA A 451 -19.84 -3.07 11.73
CA ALA A 451 -20.60 -4.33 11.70
C ALA A 451 -22.11 -4.06 11.65
N ALA A 452 -22.58 -3.03 12.37
CA ALA A 452 -23.96 -2.58 12.34
C ALA A 452 -24.05 -1.09 12.71
N LEU A 453 -25.12 -0.44 12.26
CA LEU A 453 -25.53 0.88 12.75
C LEU A 453 -26.43 0.72 13.96
N THR A 454 -26.28 1.59 14.96
CA THR A 454 -27.16 1.68 16.13
C THR A 454 -27.81 3.06 16.17
N PRO A 455 -28.93 3.25 16.90
CA PRO A 455 -29.55 4.58 17.01
C PRO A 455 -28.60 5.66 17.54
N GLU A 456 -27.63 5.27 18.37
CA GLU A 456 -26.65 6.16 18.99
C GLU A 456 -25.28 6.17 18.28
N GLY A 457 -25.01 5.32 17.29
CA GLY A 457 -23.68 5.19 16.68
C GLY A 457 -23.46 3.91 15.87
N VAL A 458 -22.43 3.13 16.24
CA VAL A 458 -22.00 1.92 15.52
C VAL A 458 -21.69 0.75 16.45
N SER A 459 -21.76 -0.45 15.89
CA SER A 459 -21.12 -1.66 16.42
C SER A 459 -19.87 -2.00 15.60
N THR A 460 -18.79 -2.38 16.27
CA THR A 460 -17.59 -2.98 15.66
C THR A 460 -17.60 -4.51 15.71
N GLY A 461 -18.73 -5.12 16.14
CA GLY A 461 -18.89 -6.56 16.27
C GLY A 461 -17.97 -7.15 17.36
N ASP A 462 -17.31 -8.24 17.03
CA ASP A 462 -16.37 -8.97 17.88
C ASP A 462 -14.96 -8.37 17.91
N ILE A 463 -14.70 -7.34 17.10
CA ILE A 463 -13.43 -6.60 17.12
C ILE A 463 -13.46 -5.57 18.23
N THR A 464 -12.73 -5.86 19.31
CA THR A 464 -12.77 -5.05 20.52
C THR A 464 -12.03 -3.71 20.44
N VAL A 465 -12.64 -2.68 21.01
CA VAL A 465 -12.06 -1.35 21.28
C VAL A 465 -11.32 -1.28 22.62
N VAL A 466 -11.18 -2.41 23.32
CA VAL A 466 -10.43 -2.53 24.57
C VAL A 466 -8.94 -2.72 24.29
N ALA A 467 -8.11 -1.91 24.95
CA ALA A 467 -6.65 -2.01 24.93
C ALA A 467 -6.14 -3.09 25.90
N GLY A 468 -6.81 -3.25 27.04
CA GLY A 468 -6.48 -4.19 28.11
C GLY A 468 -7.13 -3.76 29.43
N TYR A 469 -6.67 -4.32 30.54
CA TYR A 469 -7.04 -3.86 31.87
C TYR A 469 -6.26 -2.59 32.25
N ASN A 470 -6.80 -1.80 33.18
CA ASN A 470 -6.08 -0.65 33.74
C ASN A 470 -4.79 -1.08 34.46
N ASP A 471 -4.86 -2.21 35.17
CA ASP A 471 -3.72 -2.95 35.70
C ASP A 471 -3.81 -4.42 35.23
N ALA A 472 -2.73 -4.92 34.60
CA ALA A 472 -2.67 -6.28 34.09
C ALA A 472 -2.66 -7.36 35.21
N GLY A 473 -2.35 -6.98 36.45
CA GLY A 473 -2.39 -7.85 37.64
C GLY A 473 -3.68 -7.76 38.44
N ASP A 474 -4.56 -6.78 38.16
CA ASP A 474 -5.82 -6.58 38.86
C ASP A 474 -6.98 -6.42 37.87
N PHE A 475 -7.71 -7.51 37.64
CA PHE A 475 -8.85 -7.52 36.73
C PHE A 475 -10.06 -6.71 37.25
N ALA A 476 -10.09 -6.34 38.53
CA ALA A 476 -11.13 -5.48 39.09
C ALA A 476 -10.85 -3.98 38.86
N SER A 477 -9.64 -3.63 38.41
CA SER A 477 -9.23 -2.24 38.13
C SER A 477 -9.97 -1.59 36.96
N GLY A 478 -10.75 -2.36 36.19
CA GLY A 478 -11.48 -1.91 35.02
C GLY A 478 -10.67 -2.01 33.72
N LEU A 479 -11.23 -1.47 32.65
CA LEU A 479 -10.68 -1.57 31.29
C LEU A 479 -10.07 -0.26 30.82
N LYS A 480 -9.01 -0.38 30.05
CA LYS A 480 -8.40 0.67 29.25
C LYS A 480 -8.86 0.52 27.79
N TYR A 481 -9.25 1.61 27.15
CA TYR A 481 -9.77 1.60 25.78
C TYR A 481 -8.78 2.23 24.79
N VAL A 482 -8.83 1.78 23.53
CA VAL A 482 -8.11 2.43 22.42
C VAL A 482 -8.96 3.50 21.73
N VAL A 483 -10.27 3.51 21.96
CA VAL A 483 -11.23 4.53 21.52
C VAL A 483 -11.94 5.06 22.77
N ASN A 484 -11.93 6.37 22.98
CA ASN A 484 -12.40 7.04 24.18
C ASN A 484 -13.39 8.16 23.85
N PRO A 485 -14.29 8.54 24.79
CA PRO A 485 -15.09 9.74 24.65
C PRO A 485 -14.24 10.98 24.33
N GLY A 486 -14.67 11.75 23.33
CA GLY A 486 -13.94 12.92 22.81
C GLY A 486 -13.06 12.63 21.60
N ASP A 487 -12.70 11.36 21.34
CA ASP A 487 -11.94 11.00 20.14
C ASP A 487 -12.78 11.34 18.89
N ALA A 488 -12.13 11.87 17.85
CA ALA A 488 -12.82 12.16 16.60
C ALA A 488 -13.18 10.86 15.88
N TYR A 489 -14.27 10.85 15.11
CA TYR A 489 -14.53 9.77 14.15
C TYR A 489 -14.64 10.32 12.73
N ARG A 490 -14.31 9.48 11.75
CA ARG A 490 -14.52 9.76 10.33
C ARG A 490 -14.95 8.50 9.59
N VAL A 491 -16.02 8.59 8.80
CA VAL A 491 -16.42 7.59 7.81
C VAL A 491 -16.34 8.24 6.42
N PRO A 492 -15.30 7.95 5.62
CA PRO A 492 -15.14 8.53 4.29
C PRO A 492 -16.30 8.14 3.37
N CYS A 493 -16.83 9.10 2.62
CA CYS A 493 -17.84 8.81 1.60
C CYS A 493 -17.19 8.53 0.25
N ILE A 494 -17.81 7.64 -0.52
CA ILE A 494 -17.45 7.36 -1.90
C ILE A 494 -18.72 7.38 -2.76
N VAL A 495 -18.67 8.09 -3.89
CA VAL A 495 -19.73 8.12 -4.88
C VAL A 495 -19.20 7.73 -6.25
N GLY A 496 -20.05 7.12 -7.06
CA GLY A 496 -19.66 6.63 -8.37
C GLY A 496 -20.77 6.82 -9.39
N LEU A 497 -20.36 6.88 -10.65
CA LEU A 497 -21.22 6.89 -11.84
C LEU A 497 -20.64 5.89 -12.84
N ASP A 498 -21.47 5.03 -13.41
CA ASP A 498 -21.14 4.17 -14.55
C ASP A 498 -22.12 4.48 -15.69
N ARG A 499 -21.64 4.48 -16.94
CA ARG A 499 -22.42 4.90 -18.12
C ARG A 499 -22.44 3.87 -19.23
#